data_AF-A0A0D2CEC4-F1
#
_entry.id   AF-A0A0D2CEC4-F1
#
_cell.length_a   1.000
_cell.length_b   1.000
_cell.length_c   1.000
_cell.angle_alpha   90.00
_cell.angle_beta   90.00
_cell.angle_gamma   90.00
#
_symmetry.space_group_name_H-M   'P 1'
#
loop_
_entity.id
_entity.type
_entity.pdbx_description
1 polymer ?
#
loop_
_entity_poly.entity_id
_entity_poly.type
_entity_poly.pdbx_seq_one_letter_code
_entity_poly.pdbx_strand_id
1 'polypeptide(L)'
;MSPSAMHNKVTPPYQRPNLYIHGIGVEYPPHEIKPEQLATLAKRHYPSSPALDKVLTINEYTGIDARSAIGTIDHPIANGPEAPSIAELCEVFLDEGVKLSVQACRKALEQWGGDLSEITHVVATTCTNSANPGYDHYVVKQLGLDQSIEKVLLHGVGCSGGLAALRTAANIALGSSFRRKPARILVFACEVSSTLVRSELDSIHKDQEIRIGVALFSDCASAVVLGNGFSDRYDEEPILELLDWDHRIIEDTEKDLGFDVDPVGWKVVLTQRVPKLASAAVPAMFEDLVGSIPELVDAGKFKAADYDWALHPGGSTIITGVEKTMHLKPEHLRASYEIYISHGNSSSATIFSVMKQLLKGDTTEHIVGCAFGPGIAVEMMIFKRGISGSSSESASPTASLPETQSPP
;
A
#
# COMPACT_ATOMS: atom_id res chain seq x y z
N MET A 1 -2.64 -49.61 1.92
CA MET A 1 -2.44 -48.61 0.85
C MET A 1 -3.68 -48.64 -0.02
N SER A 2 -4.50 -47.59 0.02
CA SER A 2 -5.59 -47.38 -0.93
C SER A 2 -5.22 -46.13 -1.75
N PRO A 3 -5.22 -46.18 -3.09
CA PRO A 3 -4.86 -45.04 -3.91
C PRO A 3 -5.94 -43.97 -3.77
N SER A 4 -5.54 -42.79 -3.29
CA SER A 4 -6.41 -41.64 -3.15
C SER A 4 -7.04 -41.31 -4.51
N ALA A 5 -8.36 -41.27 -4.55
CA ALA A 5 -9.11 -40.70 -5.65
C ALA A 5 -8.68 -39.23 -5.83
N MET A 6 -7.81 -38.97 -6.80
CA MET A 6 -7.64 -37.64 -7.38
C MET A 6 -9.01 -37.22 -7.90
N HIS A 7 -9.72 -36.42 -7.10
CA HIS A 7 -10.89 -35.73 -7.59
C HIS A 7 -10.38 -34.72 -8.61
N ASN A 8 -10.56 -35.01 -9.90
CA ASN A 8 -10.48 -34.02 -10.96
C ASN A 8 -11.52 -32.94 -10.64
N LYS A 9 -11.12 -31.91 -9.91
CA LYS A 9 -11.96 -30.73 -9.71
C LYS A 9 -12.17 -30.12 -11.10
N VAL A 10 -13.42 -30.02 -11.52
CA VAL A 10 -13.78 -29.23 -12.70
C VAL A 10 -13.50 -27.78 -12.36
N THR A 11 -12.44 -27.22 -12.91
CA THR A 11 -12.17 -25.78 -12.79
C THR A 11 -13.18 -25.06 -13.69
N PRO A 12 -14.05 -24.19 -13.15
CA PRO A 12 -14.95 -23.40 -13.98
C PRO A 12 -14.13 -22.51 -14.93
N PRO A 13 -14.64 -22.23 -16.14
CA PRO A 13 -13.94 -21.36 -17.08
C PRO A 13 -13.76 -19.96 -16.49
N TYR A 14 -12.65 -19.31 -16.83
CA TYR A 14 -12.40 -17.91 -16.46
C TYR A 14 -13.58 -17.03 -16.87
N GLN A 15 -14.05 -16.21 -15.94
CA GLN A 15 -15.08 -15.22 -16.18
C GLN A 15 -14.51 -13.84 -15.91
N ARG A 16 -14.37 -13.03 -16.97
CA ARG A 16 -13.87 -11.64 -16.87
C ARG A 16 -14.70 -10.88 -15.83
N PRO A 17 -14.08 -10.30 -14.78
CA PRO A 17 -14.82 -9.63 -13.71
C PRO A 17 -15.61 -8.40 -14.17
N ASN A 18 -15.15 -7.73 -15.24
CA ASN A 18 -15.66 -6.43 -15.71
C ASN A 18 -15.69 -5.40 -14.58
N LEU A 19 -14.52 -5.20 -13.97
CA LEU A 19 -14.32 -4.29 -12.84
C LEU A 19 -13.31 -3.21 -13.25
N TYR A 20 -13.63 -1.96 -12.95
CA TYR A 20 -12.90 -0.82 -13.48
C TYR A 20 -12.58 0.21 -12.40
N ILE A 21 -11.36 0.74 -12.40
CA ILE A 21 -10.96 1.86 -11.55
C ILE A 21 -11.15 3.14 -12.35
N HIS A 22 -11.97 4.06 -11.86
CA HIS A 22 -12.30 5.31 -12.55
C HIS A 22 -11.60 6.54 -11.95
N GLY A 23 -11.09 6.44 -10.72
CA GLY A 23 -10.43 7.55 -10.05
C GLY A 23 -9.40 7.07 -9.04
N ILE A 24 -8.28 7.78 -8.93
CA ILE A 24 -7.21 7.53 -7.96
C ILE A 24 -6.75 8.83 -7.28
N GLY A 25 -6.88 8.88 -5.97
CA GLY A 25 -6.53 10.02 -5.13
C GLY A 25 -5.45 9.67 -4.12
N VAL A 26 -4.58 10.63 -3.83
CA VAL A 26 -3.47 10.49 -2.88
C VAL A 26 -3.28 11.82 -2.17
N GLU A 27 -3.11 11.75 -0.85
CA GLU A 27 -2.79 12.87 0.03
C GLU A 27 -1.65 12.46 0.97
N TYR A 28 -0.49 13.09 0.78
CA TYR A 28 0.58 13.10 1.77
C TYR A 28 0.44 14.34 2.65
N PRO A 29 0.74 14.26 3.95
CA PRO A 29 0.82 15.45 4.79
C PRO A 29 1.98 16.37 4.36
N PRO A 30 1.95 17.66 4.76
CA PRO A 30 2.85 18.68 4.21
C PRO A 30 4.28 18.66 4.79
N HIS A 31 4.57 17.80 5.77
CA HIS A 31 5.88 17.75 6.41
C HIS A 31 6.68 16.53 5.98
N GLU A 32 7.99 16.72 5.96
CA GLU A 32 8.98 15.69 5.63
C GLU A 32 9.95 15.54 6.80
N ILE A 33 10.26 14.29 7.14
CA ILE A 33 11.28 13.91 8.11
C ILE A 33 12.46 13.29 7.36
N LYS A 34 13.58 13.99 7.36
CA LYS A 34 14.85 13.52 6.81
C LYS A 34 15.61 12.63 7.80
N PRO A 35 16.58 11.81 7.34
CA PRO A 35 17.35 10.94 8.22
C PRO A 35 18.00 11.66 9.42
N GLU A 36 18.59 12.84 9.21
CA GLU A 36 19.23 13.64 10.26
C GLU A 36 18.26 14.17 11.32
N GLN A 37 16.98 14.34 10.96
CA GLN A 37 15.95 14.82 11.87
C GLN A 37 15.51 13.71 12.83
N LEU A 38 15.45 12.45 12.38
CA LEU A 38 15.23 11.31 13.28
C LEU A 38 16.36 11.20 14.33
N ALA A 39 17.62 11.38 13.90
CA ALA A 39 18.76 11.38 14.82
C ALA A 39 18.67 12.52 15.84
N THR A 40 18.18 13.69 15.43
CA THR A 40 17.96 14.84 16.33
C THR A 40 16.88 14.52 17.37
N LEU A 41 15.75 13.94 16.97
CA LEU A 41 14.67 13.55 17.89
C LEU A 41 15.13 12.45 18.86
N ALA A 42 15.85 11.44 18.37
CA ALA A 42 16.37 10.37 19.22
C ALA A 42 17.31 10.90 20.30
N LYS A 43 18.30 11.73 19.93
CA LYS A 43 19.28 12.32 20.87
C LYS A 43 18.66 13.30 21.86
N ARG A 44 17.48 13.86 21.54
CA ARG A 44 16.73 14.73 22.44
C ARG A 44 16.18 13.98 23.65
N HIS A 45 15.76 12.73 23.47
CA HIS A 45 15.06 11.96 24.49
C HIS A 45 15.89 10.82 25.11
N TYR A 46 16.90 10.30 24.39
CA TYR A 46 17.63 9.12 24.81
C TYR A 46 19.14 9.33 24.74
N PRO A 47 19.92 8.80 25.70
CA PRO A 47 21.36 8.75 25.58
C PRO A 47 21.78 7.77 24.47
N SER A 48 23.02 7.93 23.97
CA SER A 48 23.64 6.97 23.05
C SER A 48 23.59 5.57 23.65
N SER A 49 23.32 4.58 22.80
CA SER A 49 23.43 3.16 23.15
C SER A 49 23.73 2.34 21.90
N PRO A 50 24.36 1.15 22.02
CA PRO A 50 24.71 0.34 20.85
C PRO A 50 23.54 0.07 19.92
N ALA A 51 22.35 -0.20 20.47
CA ALA A 51 21.14 -0.45 19.67
C ALA A 51 20.67 0.81 18.94
N LEU A 52 20.58 1.94 19.66
CA LEU A 52 20.15 3.21 19.08
C LEU A 52 21.10 3.68 17.98
N ASP A 53 22.41 3.65 18.23
CA ASP A 53 23.44 4.07 17.27
C ASP A 53 23.39 3.20 16.01
N LYS A 54 23.11 1.89 16.17
CA LYS A 54 22.92 0.98 15.05
C LYS A 54 21.65 1.29 14.24
N VAL A 55 20.53 1.60 14.88
CA VAL A 55 19.29 2.01 14.20
C VAL A 55 19.51 3.32 13.43
N LEU A 56 20.18 4.30 14.03
CA LEU A 56 20.51 5.57 13.37
C LEU A 56 21.46 5.38 12.19
N THR A 57 22.40 4.44 12.26
CA THR A 57 23.24 4.07 11.11
C THR A 57 22.38 3.42 10.01
N ILE A 58 21.48 2.50 10.34
CA ILE A 58 20.60 1.86 9.34
C ILE A 58 19.72 2.90 8.64
N ASN A 59 19.23 3.89 9.39
CA ASN A 59 18.42 4.99 8.87
C ASN A 59 19.12 5.79 7.75
N GLU A 60 20.46 5.88 7.74
CA GLU A 60 21.22 6.55 6.67
C GLU A 60 21.32 5.71 5.38
N TYR A 61 21.03 4.41 5.44
CA TYR A 61 21.21 3.47 4.32
C TYR A 61 19.90 2.78 3.89
N THR A 62 18.75 3.28 4.31
CA THR A 62 17.46 2.74 3.87
C THR A 62 17.19 2.99 2.39
N GLY A 63 17.81 4.03 1.82
CA GLY A 63 17.52 4.56 0.49
C GLY A 63 16.28 5.47 0.46
N ILE A 64 15.83 5.95 1.62
CA ILE A 64 14.74 6.91 1.76
C ILE A 64 15.35 8.30 2.01
N ASP A 65 15.05 9.26 1.15
CA ASP A 65 15.53 10.64 1.27
C ASP A 65 14.68 11.43 2.28
N ALA A 66 13.36 11.19 2.26
CA ALA A 66 12.41 11.82 3.16
C ALA A 66 11.22 10.90 3.46
N ARG A 67 10.68 11.03 4.69
CA ARG A 67 9.44 10.38 5.10
C ARG A 67 8.36 11.43 5.31
N SER A 68 7.22 11.26 4.65
CA SER A 68 6.05 12.12 4.87
C SER A 68 5.53 11.95 6.31
N ALA A 69 5.17 13.05 6.98
CA ALA A 69 4.66 13.02 8.35
C ALA A 69 3.60 14.11 8.58
N ILE A 70 2.62 13.85 9.46
CA ILE A 70 1.60 14.83 9.88
C ILE A 70 2.17 16.00 10.68
N GLY A 71 3.43 15.91 11.13
CA GLY A 71 4.11 16.96 11.89
C GLY A 71 5.62 16.89 11.73
N THR A 72 6.31 17.95 12.13
CA THR A 72 7.78 17.96 12.22
C THR A 72 8.26 17.21 13.48
N ILE A 73 9.58 17.06 13.64
CA ILE A 73 10.15 16.49 14.88
C ILE A 73 9.85 17.30 16.15
N ASP A 74 9.34 18.52 16.00
CA ASP A 74 8.95 19.40 17.10
C ASP A 74 7.45 19.33 17.41
N HIS A 75 6.71 18.45 16.73
CA HIS A 75 5.28 18.23 17.00
C HIS A 75 5.09 17.79 18.47
N PRO A 76 4.10 18.34 19.20
CA PRO A 76 3.89 18.04 20.62
C PRO A 76 3.79 16.55 20.93
N ILE A 77 3.14 15.77 20.05
CA ILE A 77 2.97 14.31 20.24
C ILE A 77 4.30 13.54 20.34
N ALA A 78 5.36 14.05 19.71
CA ALA A 78 6.69 13.43 19.76
C ALA A 78 7.54 13.93 20.94
N ASN A 79 7.11 15.00 21.62
CA ASN A 79 7.92 15.75 22.59
C ASN A 79 7.33 15.77 24.01
N GLY A 80 6.30 14.94 24.26
CA GLY A 80 5.79 14.70 25.61
C GLY A 80 6.86 14.08 26.54
N PRO A 81 6.67 14.15 27.86
CA PRO A 81 7.57 13.50 28.81
C PRO A 81 7.68 11.99 28.53
N GLU A 82 6.54 11.34 28.28
CA GLU A 82 6.42 9.93 27.90
C GLU A 82 6.01 9.80 26.43
N ALA A 83 6.11 8.59 25.86
CA ALA A 83 5.47 8.28 24.59
C ALA A 83 3.95 8.47 24.68
N PRO A 84 3.29 8.92 23.60
CA PRO A 84 1.85 9.11 23.59
C PRO A 84 1.14 7.77 23.78
N SER A 85 0.10 7.78 24.61
CA SER A 85 -0.79 6.65 24.78
C SER A 85 -1.57 6.35 23.50
N ILE A 86 -2.07 5.12 23.36
CA ILE A 86 -2.94 4.71 22.25
C ILE A 86 -4.20 5.59 22.14
N ALA A 87 -4.67 6.17 23.25
CA ALA A 87 -5.77 7.13 23.25
C ALA A 87 -5.39 8.46 22.59
N GLU A 88 -4.25 9.06 22.95
CA GLU A 88 -3.73 10.29 22.34
C GLU A 88 -3.39 10.09 20.86
N LEU A 89 -2.84 8.92 20.50
CA LEU A 89 -2.61 8.52 19.12
C LEU A 89 -3.92 8.44 18.32
N CYS A 90 -4.98 7.90 18.93
CA CYS A 90 -6.30 7.83 18.31
C CYS A 90 -6.90 9.22 18.10
N GLU A 91 -6.76 10.14 19.05
CA GLU A 91 -7.22 11.53 18.91
C GLU A 91 -6.52 12.24 17.73
N VAL A 92 -5.20 12.13 17.63
CA VAL A 92 -4.45 12.73 16.50
C VAL A 92 -4.81 12.07 15.17
N PHE A 93 -5.00 10.75 15.13
CA PHE A 93 -5.43 10.07 13.91
C PHE A 93 -6.82 10.55 13.46
N LEU A 94 -7.78 10.67 14.38
CA LEU A 94 -9.14 11.10 14.06
C LEU A 94 -9.21 12.57 13.63
N ASP A 95 -8.23 13.39 14.00
CA ASP A 95 -8.09 14.76 13.50
C ASP A 95 -7.35 14.80 12.15
N GLU A 96 -6.10 14.36 12.10
CA GLU A 96 -5.23 14.51 10.93
C GLU A 96 -5.43 13.41 9.88
N GLY A 97 -5.50 12.14 10.29
CA GLY A 97 -5.69 11.00 9.40
C GLY A 97 -7.03 11.06 8.65
N VAL A 98 -8.09 11.51 9.32
CA VAL A 98 -9.40 11.73 8.66
C VAL A 98 -9.33 12.86 7.64
N LYS A 99 -8.64 13.98 7.94
CA LYS A 99 -8.45 15.08 6.97
C LYS A 99 -7.72 14.57 5.72
N LEU A 100 -6.62 13.84 5.89
CA LEU A 100 -5.87 13.23 4.77
C LEU A 100 -6.77 12.30 3.94
N SER A 101 -7.52 11.42 4.61
CA SER A 101 -8.45 10.48 3.97
C SER A 101 -9.51 11.20 3.13
N VAL A 102 -10.13 12.25 3.68
CA VAL A 102 -11.13 13.05 2.98
C VAL A 102 -10.55 13.69 1.72
N GLN A 103 -9.33 14.24 1.78
CA GLN A 103 -8.69 14.84 0.61
C GLN A 103 -8.31 13.80 -0.45
N ALA A 104 -7.75 12.65 -0.04
CA ALA A 104 -7.46 11.55 -0.94
C ALA A 104 -8.74 11.05 -1.63
N CYS A 105 -9.82 10.82 -0.88
CA CYS A 105 -11.10 10.43 -1.43
C CYS A 105 -11.69 11.49 -2.37
N ARG A 106 -11.63 12.78 -2.03
CA ARG A 106 -12.09 13.86 -2.91
C ARG A 106 -11.35 13.87 -4.24
N LYS A 107 -10.02 13.72 -4.23
CA LYS A 107 -9.21 13.62 -5.46
C LYS A 107 -9.60 12.41 -6.32
N ALA A 108 -9.89 11.27 -5.70
CA ALA A 108 -10.35 10.07 -6.42
C ALA A 108 -11.75 10.28 -7.02
N LEU A 109 -12.68 10.84 -6.25
CA LEU A 109 -14.04 11.14 -6.68
C LEU A 109 -14.08 12.22 -7.77
N GLU A 110 -13.23 13.24 -7.68
CA GLU A 110 -13.08 14.28 -8.69
C GLU A 110 -12.54 13.72 -10.01
N GLN A 111 -11.54 12.84 -9.94
CA GLN A 111 -11.02 12.17 -11.15
C GLN A 111 -12.07 11.26 -11.79
N TRP A 112 -12.90 10.58 -10.98
CA TRP A 112 -14.02 9.80 -11.46
C TRP A 112 -15.11 10.69 -12.11
N GLY A 113 -15.42 11.85 -11.53
CA GLY A 113 -16.39 12.81 -12.07
C GLY A 113 -17.87 12.38 -11.95
N GLY A 114 -18.16 11.33 -11.16
CA GLY A 114 -19.50 10.82 -10.94
C GLY A 114 -20.32 11.57 -9.88
N ASP A 115 -21.58 11.18 -9.71
CA ASP A 115 -22.43 11.74 -8.65
C ASP A 115 -22.18 10.98 -7.34
N LEU A 116 -21.97 11.70 -6.24
CA LEU A 116 -21.72 11.09 -4.92
C LEU A 116 -22.84 10.15 -4.46
N SER A 117 -24.08 10.35 -4.91
CA SER A 117 -25.21 9.47 -4.64
C SER A 117 -25.12 8.10 -5.32
N GLU A 118 -24.23 7.95 -6.31
CA GLU A 118 -23.97 6.67 -6.98
C GLU A 118 -23.01 5.79 -6.19
N ILE A 119 -22.27 6.32 -5.20
CA ILE A 119 -21.39 5.52 -4.33
C ILE A 119 -22.26 4.62 -3.44
N THR A 120 -22.14 3.31 -3.64
CA THR A 120 -22.95 2.29 -2.95
C THR A 120 -22.24 1.67 -1.76
N HIS A 121 -20.90 1.60 -1.78
CA HIS A 121 -20.13 0.99 -0.70
C HIS A 121 -18.85 1.76 -0.40
N VAL A 122 -18.34 1.56 0.81
CA VAL A 122 -17.00 1.98 1.24
C VAL A 122 -16.22 0.77 1.75
N VAL A 123 -14.97 0.63 1.33
CA VAL A 123 -14.02 -0.32 1.91
C VAL A 123 -12.79 0.46 2.36
N ALA A 124 -12.65 0.63 3.67
CA ALA A 124 -11.57 1.35 4.31
C ALA A 124 -10.58 0.37 4.95
N THR A 125 -9.33 0.77 5.12
CA THR A 125 -8.33 0.00 5.88
C THR A 125 -7.37 0.92 6.61
N THR A 126 -6.91 0.50 7.79
CA THR A 126 -5.81 1.13 8.53
C THR A 126 -5.27 0.11 9.53
N CYS A 127 -3.98 0.17 9.85
CA CYS A 127 -3.40 -0.54 10.99
C CYS A 127 -2.89 0.41 12.09
N THR A 128 -3.07 1.71 11.94
CA THR A 128 -2.58 2.75 12.87
C THR A 128 -3.69 3.40 13.69
N ASN A 129 -4.92 2.89 13.63
CA ASN A 129 -6.05 3.34 14.44
C ASN A 129 -7.02 2.21 14.80
N SER A 130 -7.69 2.37 15.96
CA SER A 130 -8.83 1.57 16.38
C SER A 130 -9.85 2.48 17.08
N ALA A 131 -11.10 2.49 16.60
CA ALA A 131 -12.16 3.34 17.11
C ALA A 131 -13.56 2.78 16.82
N ASN A 132 -14.54 3.15 17.66
CA ASN A 132 -15.96 2.86 17.46
C ASN A 132 -16.80 4.12 17.77
N PRO A 133 -17.30 4.86 16.75
CA PRO A 133 -17.23 4.58 15.31
C PRO A 133 -15.80 4.60 14.74
N GLY A 134 -15.55 3.80 13.71
CA GLY A 134 -14.28 3.78 12.98
C GLY A 134 -14.06 5.05 12.15
N TYR A 135 -12.81 5.28 11.72
CA TYR A 135 -12.44 6.50 10.98
C TYR A 135 -13.21 6.65 9.66
N ASP A 136 -13.59 5.54 9.04
CA ASP A 136 -14.42 5.44 7.84
C ASP A 136 -15.78 6.16 8.01
N HIS A 137 -16.38 6.12 9.20
CA HIS A 137 -17.60 6.87 9.51
C HIS A 137 -17.40 8.38 9.37
N TYR A 138 -16.31 8.91 9.92
CA TYR A 138 -16.02 10.35 9.88
C TYR A 138 -15.67 10.81 8.47
N VAL A 139 -14.95 9.99 7.70
CA VAL A 139 -14.66 10.26 6.27
C VAL A 139 -15.96 10.32 5.47
N VAL A 140 -16.82 9.31 5.56
CA VAL A 140 -18.14 9.26 4.89
C VAL A 140 -18.97 10.50 5.22
N LYS A 141 -19.03 10.87 6.51
CA LYS A 141 -19.75 12.07 6.98
C LYS A 141 -19.19 13.36 6.36
N GLN A 142 -17.86 13.53 6.32
CA GLN A 142 -17.22 14.75 5.80
C GLN A 142 -17.22 14.84 4.26
N LEU A 143 -17.31 13.71 3.57
CA LEU A 143 -17.54 13.66 2.12
C LEU A 143 -18.99 13.99 1.75
N GLY A 144 -19.92 13.94 2.70
CA GLY A 144 -21.34 14.18 2.44
C GLY A 144 -22.03 13.01 1.74
N LEU A 145 -21.49 11.79 1.87
CA LEU A 145 -22.09 10.58 1.30
C LEU A 145 -23.36 10.19 2.07
N ASP A 146 -24.25 9.48 1.37
CA ASP A 146 -25.48 8.95 1.95
C ASP A 146 -25.17 8.03 3.15
N GLN A 147 -25.92 8.19 4.24
CA GLN A 147 -25.66 7.46 5.49
C GLN A 147 -26.14 6.00 5.45
N SER A 148 -26.88 5.58 4.42
CA SER A 148 -27.26 4.19 4.17
C SER A 148 -26.18 3.39 3.44
N ILE A 149 -25.06 4.02 3.09
CA ILE A 149 -23.92 3.37 2.43
C ILE A 149 -23.43 2.15 3.22
N GLU A 150 -23.16 1.05 2.51
CA GLU A 150 -22.63 -0.17 3.11
C GLU A 150 -21.12 -0.01 3.34
N LYS A 151 -20.65 -0.17 4.58
CA LYS A 151 -19.24 0.09 4.95
C LYS A 151 -18.53 -1.15 5.46
N VAL A 152 -17.28 -1.31 5.05
CA VAL A 152 -16.32 -2.28 5.58
C VAL A 152 -15.08 -1.53 6.03
N LEU A 153 -14.68 -1.70 7.29
CA LEU A 153 -13.39 -1.24 7.81
C LEU A 153 -12.53 -2.47 8.11
N LEU A 154 -11.52 -2.71 7.26
CA LEU A 154 -10.58 -3.81 7.42
C LEU A 154 -9.56 -3.49 8.51
N HIS A 155 -9.16 -4.52 9.25
CA HIS A 155 -8.15 -4.45 10.30
C HIS A 155 -7.28 -5.71 10.28
N GLY A 156 -6.08 -5.65 10.87
CA GLY A 156 -5.17 -6.80 11.02
C GLY A 156 -4.35 -7.17 9.78
N VAL A 157 -4.46 -6.40 8.68
CA VAL A 157 -3.80 -6.70 7.39
C VAL A 157 -2.57 -5.84 7.09
N GLY A 158 -2.38 -4.72 7.82
CA GLY A 158 -1.20 -3.86 7.68
C GLY A 158 -0.87 -3.49 6.23
N CYS A 159 0.40 -3.64 5.85
CA CYS A 159 0.92 -3.22 4.55
C CYS A 159 0.26 -3.86 3.31
N SER A 160 -0.37 -5.04 3.43
CA SER A 160 -1.15 -5.63 2.32
C SER A 160 -2.53 -4.98 2.16
N GLY A 161 -2.92 -4.13 3.11
CA GLY A 161 -4.27 -3.62 3.29
C GLY A 161 -4.85 -2.92 2.08
N GLY A 162 -4.05 -2.19 1.28
CA GLY A 162 -4.58 -1.51 0.10
C GLY A 162 -5.11 -2.49 -0.95
N LEU A 163 -4.32 -3.53 -1.29
CA LEU A 163 -4.78 -4.57 -2.22
C LEU A 163 -5.83 -5.49 -1.58
N ALA A 164 -5.74 -5.78 -0.28
CA ALA A 164 -6.78 -6.54 0.43
C ALA A 164 -8.14 -5.80 0.42
N ALA A 165 -8.13 -4.48 0.59
CA ALA A 165 -9.32 -3.62 0.49
C ALA A 165 -9.87 -3.61 -0.93
N LEU A 166 -9.01 -3.48 -1.94
CA LEU A 166 -9.42 -3.52 -3.35
C LEU A 166 -10.01 -4.89 -3.73
N ARG A 167 -9.44 -6.00 -3.24
CA ARG A 167 -9.95 -7.37 -3.46
C ARG A 167 -11.31 -7.56 -2.79
N THR A 168 -11.46 -7.02 -1.58
CA THR A 168 -12.73 -7.04 -0.85
C THR A 168 -13.80 -6.26 -1.62
N ALA A 169 -13.46 -5.07 -2.12
CA ALA A 169 -14.35 -4.28 -2.97
C ALA A 169 -14.71 -5.00 -4.28
N ALA A 170 -13.75 -5.67 -4.92
CA ALA A 170 -14.00 -6.47 -6.13
C ALA A 170 -15.04 -7.57 -5.88
N ASN A 171 -14.92 -8.30 -4.77
CA ASN A 171 -15.90 -9.32 -4.38
C ASN A 171 -17.30 -8.72 -4.11
N ILE A 172 -17.37 -7.56 -3.44
CA ILE A 172 -18.63 -6.84 -3.18
C ILE A 172 -19.28 -6.38 -4.50
N ALA A 173 -18.47 -5.84 -5.42
CA ALA A 173 -18.90 -5.42 -6.74
C ALA A 173 -19.48 -6.60 -7.54
N LEU A 174 -18.80 -7.75 -7.54
CA LEU A 174 -19.30 -8.98 -8.17
C LEU A 174 -20.60 -9.50 -7.52
N GLY A 175 -20.74 -9.38 -6.19
CA GLY A 175 -22.00 -9.67 -5.51
C GLY A 175 -23.16 -8.77 -5.96
N SER A 176 -22.88 -7.50 -6.27
CA SER A 176 -23.85 -6.59 -6.88
C SER A 176 -24.12 -6.94 -8.35
N SER A 177 -23.08 -7.32 -9.10
CA SER A 177 -23.20 -7.78 -10.49
C SER A 177 -24.10 -9.02 -10.62
N PHE A 178 -23.94 -9.99 -9.70
CA PHE A 178 -24.81 -11.17 -9.61
C PHE A 178 -26.28 -10.78 -9.41
N ARG A 179 -26.56 -9.74 -8.62
CA ARG A 179 -27.90 -9.19 -8.39
C ARG A 179 -28.36 -8.22 -9.49
N ARG A 180 -27.57 -8.00 -10.55
CA ARG A 180 -27.84 -7.00 -11.60
C ARG A 180 -28.02 -5.59 -11.08
N LYS A 181 -27.19 -5.19 -10.10
CA LYS A 181 -27.21 -3.86 -9.49
C LYS A 181 -25.89 -3.12 -9.78
N PRO A 182 -25.96 -1.81 -10.08
CA PRO A 182 -24.76 -0.99 -10.11
C PRO A 182 -24.00 -1.01 -8.79
N ALA A 183 -22.67 -0.97 -8.88
CA ALA A 183 -21.80 -0.74 -7.74
C ALA A 183 -20.72 0.29 -8.09
N ARG A 184 -20.60 1.29 -7.22
CA ARG A 184 -19.48 2.22 -7.15
C ARG A 184 -18.96 2.20 -5.74
N ILE A 185 -17.71 1.77 -5.59
CA ILE A 185 -17.12 1.49 -4.30
C ILE A 185 -15.94 2.42 -4.10
N LEU A 186 -16.01 3.24 -3.06
CA LEU A 186 -14.90 4.06 -2.63
C LEU A 186 -13.99 3.23 -1.72
N VAL A 187 -12.81 2.88 -2.22
CA VAL A 187 -11.80 2.12 -1.47
C VAL A 187 -10.73 3.08 -0.99
N PHE A 188 -10.40 3.09 0.29
CA PHE A 188 -9.36 3.97 0.80
C PHE A 188 -8.54 3.37 1.94
N ALA A 189 -7.32 3.87 2.06
CA ALA A 189 -6.35 3.50 3.06
C ALA A 189 -5.78 4.77 3.69
N CYS A 190 -5.57 4.75 5.00
CA CYS A 190 -4.92 5.85 5.71
C CYS A 190 -4.05 5.31 6.83
N GLU A 191 -2.81 5.81 6.88
CA GLU A 191 -1.82 5.41 7.86
C GLU A 191 -1.13 6.65 8.42
N VAL A 192 -1.10 6.75 9.76
CA VAL A 192 -0.40 7.80 10.51
C VAL A 192 0.54 7.10 11.49
N SER A 193 1.72 6.74 11.01
CA SER A 193 2.71 5.93 11.71
C SER A 193 3.80 6.76 12.38
N SER A 194 4.04 7.98 11.90
CA SER A 194 5.11 8.88 12.39
C SER A 194 4.93 9.23 13.88
N THR A 195 3.70 9.24 14.37
CA THR A 195 3.34 9.51 15.77
C THR A 195 3.80 8.41 16.74
N LEU A 196 4.10 7.21 16.23
CA LEU A 196 4.61 6.07 17.01
C LEU A 196 6.13 6.13 17.26
N VAL A 197 6.82 7.17 16.77
CA VAL A 197 8.29 7.28 16.86
C VAL A 197 8.81 7.18 18.30
N ARG A 198 8.14 7.81 19.27
CA ARG A 198 8.53 7.72 20.70
C ARG A 198 8.32 6.34 21.28
N SER A 199 7.22 5.67 20.91
CA SER A 199 6.93 4.29 21.31
C SER A 199 8.01 3.32 20.84
N GLU A 200 8.47 3.45 19.60
CA GLU A 200 9.53 2.59 19.07
C GLU A 200 10.91 2.95 19.64
N LEU A 201 11.22 4.24 19.83
CA LEU A 201 12.48 4.66 20.45
C LEU A 201 12.59 4.20 21.92
N ASP A 202 11.49 4.22 22.67
CA ASP A 202 11.43 3.65 24.03
C ASP A 202 11.81 2.17 24.03
N SER A 203 11.25 1.38 23.09
CA SER A 203 11.58 -0.04 22.95
C SER A 203 13.03 -0.27 22.53
N ILE A 204 13.57 0.51 21.58
CA ILE A 204 14.99 0.44 21.20
C ILE A 204 15.89 0.71 22.42
N HIS A 205 15.57 1.75 23.19
CA HIS A 205 16.37 2.13 24.36
C HIS A 205 16.29 1.08 25.48
N LYS A 206 15.08 0.62 25.81
CA LYS A 206 14.83 -0.29 26.93
C LYS A 206 15.34 -1.71 26.65
N ASP A 207 15.02 -2.25 25.49
CA ASP A 207 15.24 -3.67 25.17
C ASP A 207 16.58 -3.89 24.44
N GLN A 208 17.22 -2.81 23.99
CA GLN A 208 18.46 -2.83 23.20
C GLN A 208 18.35 -3.67 21.91
N GLU A 209 17.15 -3.71 21.34
CA GLU A 209 16.85 -4.38 20.08
C GLU A 209 16.96 -3.42 18.89
N ILE A 210 17.43 -3.93 17.75
CA ILE A 210 17.51 -3.15 16.51
C ILE A 210 16.13 -3.15 15.85
N ARG A 211 15.35 -2.11 16.11
CA ARG A 211 14.00 -1.93 15.55
C ARG A 211 14.03 -0.87 14.46
N ILE A 212 13.83 -1.28 13.21
CA ILE A 212 14.02 -0.40 12.04
C ILE A 212 12.73 0.31 11.57
N GLY A 213 11.59 0.06 12.23
CA GLY A 213 10.30 0.66 11.84
C GLY A 213 10.34 2.19 11.75
N VAL A 214 11.00 2.85 12.72
CA VAL A 214 11.20 4.31 12.75
C VAL A 214 11.98 4.88 11.58
N ALA A 215 12.75 4.06 10.87
CA ALA A 215 13.55 4.46 9.71
C ALA A 215 12.79 4.23 8.39
N LEU A 216 11.66 3.52 8.40
CA LEU A 216 10.93 3.12 7.21
C LEU A 216 9.56 3.80 7.09
N PHE A 217 8.79 3.78 8.18
CA PHE A 217 7.37 4.11 8.11
C PHE A 217 7.08 5.62 8.04
N SER A 218 6.05 5.97 7.26
CA SER A 218 5.60 7.34 7.00
C SER A 218 4.07 7.43 6.98
N ASP A 219 3.55 8.64 6.77
CA ASP A 219 2.12 8.96 6.81
C ASP A 219 1.56 9.23 5.42
N CYS A 220 0.38 8.70 5.11
CA CYS A 220 -0.33 8.94 3.84
C CYS A 220 -1.79 8.52 3.93
N ALA A 221 -2.64 9.14 3.11
CA ALA A 221 -3.91 8.55 2.71
C ALA A 221 -4.01 8.42 1.19
N SER A 222 -4.64 7.36 0.72
CA SER A 222 -4.88 7.13 -0.70
C SER A 222 -6.20 6.42 -0.94
N ALA A 223 -6.80 6.63 -2.11
CA ALA A 223 -8.13 6.16 -2.43
C ALA A 223 -8.28 5.82 -3.91
N VAL A 224 -9.19 4.88 -4.21
CA VAL A 224 -9.63 4.55 -5.56
C VAL A 224 -11.15 4.43 -5.64
N VAL A 225 -11.73 4.70 -6.81
CA VAL A 225 -13.15 4.44 -7.10
C VAL A 225 -13.25 3.23 -8.02
N LEU A 226 -13.83 2.14 -7.54
CA LEU A 226 -14.05 0.90 -8.29
C LEU A 226 -15.51 0.80 -8.76
N GLY A 227 -15.71 0.53 -10.05
CA GLY A 227 -16.99 0.31 -10.70
C GLY A 227 -17.15 -1.12 -11.22
N ASN A 228 -18.40 -1.57 -11.40
CA ASN A 228 -18.73 -2.89 -11.95
C ASN A 228 -19.33 -2.87 -13.37
N GLY A 229 -19.19 -1.78 -14.11
CA GLY A 229 -19.67 -1.67 -15.49
C GLY A 229 -21.16 -1.33 -15.65
N PHE A 230 -22.02 -1.54 -14.64
CA PHE A 230 -23.48 -1.41 -14.82
C PHE A 230 -24.04 0.01 -14.77
N SER A 231 -23.31 0.95 -14.16
CA SER A 231 -23.66 2.38 -14.17
C SER A 231 -22.64 3.23 -14.94
N ASP A 232 -21.76 2.58 -15.70
CA ASP A 232 -20.74 3.29 -16.46
C ASP A 232 -21.41 4.13 -17.54
N ARG A 233 -21.10 5.43 -17.54
CA ARG A 233 -21.59 6.34 -18.57
C ARG A 233 -20.84 6.07 -19.86
N TYR A 234 -21.45 6.36 -21.00
CA TYR A 234 -20.83 6.12 -22.30
C TYR A 234 -19.51 6.91 -22.50
N ASP A 235 -19.38 8.04 -21.82
CA ASP A 235 -18.20 8.92 -21.80
C ASP A 235 -17.27 8.68 -20.59
N GLU A 236 -17.58 7.72 -19.72
CA GLU A 236 -16.77 7.37 -18.55
C GLU A 236 -15.67 6.39 -18.97
N GLU A 237 -14.46 6.90 -19.18
CA GLU A 237 -13.29 6.09 -19.54
C GLU A 237 -12.58 5.58 -18.27
N PRO A 238 -12.47 4.24 -18.07
CA PRO A 238 -11.78 3.70 -16.92
C PRO A 238 -10.26 3.90 -17.03
N ILE A 239 -9.60 4.13 -15.90
CA ILE A 239 -8.14 4.27 -15.80
C ILE A 239 -7.47 2.90 -15.91
N LEU A 240 -8.02 1.93 -15.17
CA LEU A 240 -7.56 0.55 -15.14
C LEU A 240 -8.76 -0.38 -15.15
N GLU A 241 -8.63 -1.51 -15.81
CA GLU A 241 -9.48 -2.67 -15.65
C GLU A 241 -8.77 -3.69 -14.73
N LEU A 242 -9.48 -4.24 -13.76
CA LEU A 242 -9.00 -5.33 -12.91
C LEU A 242 -9.34 -6.67 -13.59
N LEU A 243 -8.31 -7.36 -14.10
CA LEU A 243 -8.47 -8.60 -14.85
C LEU A 243 -8.66 -9.80 -13.93
N ASP A 244 -7.84 -9.91 -12.88
CA ASP A 244 -7.96 -10.94 -11.85
C ASP A 244 -7.07 -10.61 -10.63
N TRP A 245 -7.23 -11.37 -9.55
CA TRP A 245 -6.44 -11.26 -8.32
C TRP A 245 -6.20 -12.62 -7.66
N ASP A 246 -5.14 -12.71 -6.87
CA ASP A 246 -4.88 -13.84 -5.99
C ASP A 246 -4.45 -13.33 -4.60
N HIS A 247 -4.66 -14.17 -3.58
CA HIS A 247 -4.25 -13.95 -2.21
C HIS A 247 -3.68 -15.24 -1.62
N ARG A 248 -2.52 -15.15 -0.96
CA ARG A 248 -1.88 -16.27 -0.27
C ARG A 248 -1.37 -15.88 1.10
N ILE A 249 -1.34 -16.85 2.02
CA ILE A 249 -0.63 -16.75 3.29
C ILE A 249 0.58 -17.66 3.24
N ILE A 250 1.75 -17.16 3.66
CA ILE A 250 2.94 -17.98 3.82
C ILE A 250 2.82 -18.72 5.16
N GLU A 251 2.79 -20.05 5.13
CA GLU A 251 2.64 -20.89 6.32
C GLU A 251 3.75 -20.66 7.35
N ASP A 252 3.41 -20.72 8.64
CA ASP A 252 4.34 -20.62 9.78
C ASP A 252 5.20 -19.33 9.80
N THR A 253 4.60 -18.19 9.48
CA THR A 253 5.30 -16.88 9.43
C THR A 253 4.66 -15.78 10.28
N GLU A 254 3.77 -16.12 11.22
CA GLU A 254 3.04 -15.14 12.06
C GLU A 254 3.99 -14.30 12.93
N LYS A 255 5.13 -14.88 13.33
CA LYS A 255 6.17 -14.20 14.13
C LYS A 255 7.16 -13.38 13.31
N ASP A 256 7.10 -13.48 11.98
CA ASP A 256 8.04 -12.78 11.10
C ASP A 256 7.61 -11.34 10.81
N LEU A 257 6.30 -11.10 10.68
CA LEU A 257 5.75 -9.79 10.37
C LEU A 257 4.42 -9.55 11.11
N GLY A 258 4.38 -8.53 11.95
CA GLY A 258 3.23 -8.23 12.80
C GLY A 258 3.22 -6.81 13.34
N PHE A 259 2.12 -6.47 14.01
CA PHE A 259 1.93 -5.17 14.65
C PHE A 259 1.08 -5.33 15.90
N ASP A 260 1.75 -5.53 17.03
CA ASP A 260 1.12 -5.95 18.29
C ASP A 260 0.57 -4.75 19.05
N VAL A 261 -0.70 -4.79 19.47
CA VAL A 261 -1.33 -3.71 20.24
C VAL A 261 -0.64 -3.50 21.59
N ASP A 262 -0.46 -2.24 21.99
CA ASP A 262 0.29 -1.82 23.18
C ASP A 262 -0.31 -0.53 23.78
N PRO A 263 -0.13 -0.25 25.09
CA PRO A 263 -0.60 1.00 25.70
C PRO A 263 -0.11 2.27 25.01
N VAL A 264 1.04 2.23 24.31
CA VAL A 264 1.58 3.34 23.51
C VAL A 264 1.50 3.06 22.00
N GLY A 265 0.40 2.43 21.57
CA GLY A 265 0.05 2.24 20.16
C GLY A 265 0.19 0.79 19.71
N TRP A 266 1.09 0.54 18.76
CA TRP A 266 1.39 -0.80 18.26
C TRP A 266 2.90 -0.99 18.09
N LYS A 267 3.41 -2.17 18.42
CA LYS A 267 4.83 -2.53 18.33
C LYS A 267 5.10 -3.31 17.05
N VAL A 268 6.04 -2.83 16.25
CA VAL A 268 6.43 -3.49 15.00
C VAL A 268 7.09 -4.84 15.32
N VAL A 269 6.64 -5.90 14.66
CA VAL A 269 7.34 -7.19 14.60
C VAL A 269 7.86 -7.33 13.17
N LEU A 270 9.18 -7.38 13.00
CA LEU A 270 9.82 -7.45 11.69
C LEU A 270 11.14 -8.24 11.79
N THR A 271 11.14 -9.48 11.33
CA THR A 271 12.35 -10.31 11.30
C THR A 271 13.14 -10.11 10.01
N GLN A 272 14.43 -10.46 10.04
CA GLN A 272 15.29 -10.45 8.84
C GLN A 272 14.89 -11.49 7.78
N ARG A 273 13.94 -12.40 8.09
CA ARG A 273 13.44 -13.41 7.14
C ARG A 273 12.44 -12.81 6.14
N VAL A 274 11.73 -11.74 6.52
CA VAL A 274 10.62 -11.16 5.74
C VAL A 274 11.01 -10.88 4.28
N PRO A 275 12.14 -10.23 3.95
CA PRO A 275 12.49 -9.95 2.56
C PRO A 275 12.61 -11.20 1.70
N LYS A 276 13.26 -12.25 2.24
CA LYS A 276 13.46 -13.53 1.54
C LYS A 276 12.16 -14.30 1.38
N LEU A 277 11.31 -14.32 2.41
CA LEU A 277 10.01 -15.01 2.37
C LEU A 277 9.08 -14.34 1.36
N ALA A 278 8.97 -13.01 1.41
CA ALA A 278 8.14 -12.23 0.51
C ALA A 278 8.57 -12.39 -0.96
N SER A 279 9.86 -12.20 -1.28
CA SER A 279 10.32 -12.28 -2.67
C SER A 279 10.22 -13.70 -3.24
N ALA A 280 10.41 -14.74 -2.43
CA ALA A 280 10.30 -16.13 -2.87
C ALA A 280 8.86 -16.56 -3.19
N ALA A 281 7.85 -15.88 -2.65
CA ALA A 281 6.45 -16.20 -2.90
C ALA A 281 5.93 -15.66 -4.26
N VAL A 282 6.59 -14.63 -4.82
CA VAL A 282 6.11 -13.92 -6.01
C VAL A 282 6.05 -14.77 -7.28
N PRO A 283 7.07 -15.56 -7.66
CA PRO A 283 7.08 -16.25 -8.96
C PRO A 283 5.89 -17.17 -9.16
N ALA A 284 5.64 -18.08 -8.22
CA ALA A 284 4.56 -19.06 -8.33
C ALA A 284 3.18 -18.38 -8.38
N MET A 285 2.99 -17.34 -7.55
CA MET A 285 1.74 -16.59 -7.55
C MET A 285 1.51 -15.83 -8.87
N PHE A 286 2.55 -15.23 -9.43
CA PHE A 286 2.49 -14.56 -10.73
C PHE A 286 2.18 -15.54 -11.85
N GLU A 287 2.88 -16.68 -11.90
CA GLU A 287 2.67 -17.72 -12.91
C GLU A 287 1.24 -18.27 -12.86
N ASP A 288 0.73 -18.60 -11.67
CA ASP A 288 -0.63 -19.10 -11.48
C ASP A 288 -1.67 -18.06 -11.89
N LEU A 289 -1.50 -16.80 -11.48
CA LEU A 289 -2.45 -15.73 -11.75
C LEU A 289 -2.49 -15.37 -13.23
N VAL A 290 -1.34 -15.17 -13.88
CA VAL A 290 -1.27 -14.90 -15.33
C VAL A 290 -1.80 -16.09 -16.13
N GLY A 291 -1.45 -17.32 -15.72
CA GLY A 291 -1.93 -18.54 -16.36
C GLY A 291 -3.44 -18.74 -16.28
N SER A 292 -4.11 -18.08 -15.34
CA SER A 292 -5.57 -18.12 -15.18
C SER A 292 -6.34 -17.16 -16.11
N ILE A 293 -5.65 -16.20 -16.76
CA ILE A 293 -6.26 -15.16 -17.59
C ILE A 293 -6.03 -15.49 -19.08
N PRO A 294 -7.06 -15.95 -19.82
CA PRO A 294 -6.89 -16.45 -21.19
C PRO A 294 -6.31 -15.42 -22.16
N GLU A 295 -6.68 -14.14 -22.05
CA GLU A 295 -6.16 -13.11 -22.96
C GLU A 295 -4.65 -12.87 -22.81
N LEU A 296 -4.08 -13.08 -21.62
CA LEU A 296 -2.64 -12.97 -21.38
C LEU A 296 -1.92 -14.23 -21.89
N VAL A 297 -2.52 -15.40 -21.69
CA VAL A 297 -2.05 -16.68 -22.22
C VAL A 297 -1.97 -16.65 -23.74
N ASP A 298 -3.05 -16.23 -24.40
CA ASP A 298 -3.16 -16.15 -25.86
C ASP A 298 -2.16 -15.12 -26.44
N ALA A 299 -1.91 -14.03 -25.71
CA ALA A 299 -0.91 -13.03 -26.06
C ALA A 299 0.54 -13.43 -25.73
N GLY A 300 0.76 -14.59 -25.10
CA GLY A 300 2.09 -15.07 -24.70
C GLY A 300 2.75 -14.25 -23.59
N LYS A 301 1.95 -13.54 -22.78
CA LYS A 301 2.39 -12.59 -21.74
C LYS A 301 2.83 -13.29 -20.44
N PHE A 302 3.73 -14.25 -20.53
CA PHE A 302 4.19 -15.04 -19.37
C PHE A 302 5.42 -14.45 -18.67
N LYS A 303 6.09 -13.46 -19.26
CA LYS A 303 7.31 -12.90 -18.65
C LYS A 303 6.93 -11.74 -17.76
N ALA A 304 7.46 -11.73 -16.54
CA ALA A 304 7.28 -10.65 -15.59
C ALA A 304 7.68 -9.26 -16.16
N ALA A 305 8.69 -9.24 -17.04
CA ALA A 305 9.16 -8.03 -17.73
C ALA A 305 8.20 -7.50 -18.83
N ASP A 306 7.13 -8.22 -19.16
CA ASP A 306 6.10 -7.73 -20.09
C ASP A 306 5.10 -6.77 -19.41
N TYR A 307 5.25 -6.56 -18.09
CA TYR A 307 4.35 -5.82 -17.22
C TYR A 307 5.10 -4.68 -16.52
N ASP A 308 4.39 -3.59 -16.25
CA ASP A 308 4.79 -2.63 -15.23
C ASP A 308 4.44 -3.20 -13.85
N TRP A 309 5.23 -2.87 -12.82
CA TRP A 309 5.03 -3.39 -11.47
C TRP A 309 4.71 -2.28 -10.49
N ALA A 310 3.49 -2.28 -9.97
CA ALA A 310 3.11 -1.55 -8.77
C ALA A 310 3.40 -2.42 -7.54
N LEU A 311 4.66 -2.44 -7.11
CA LEU A 311 5.08 -3.17 -5.91
C LEU A 311 4.96 -2.26 -4.68
N HIS A 312 4.33 -2.73 -3.59
CA HIS A 312 4.40 -2.06 -2.30
C HIS A 312 5.84 -2.08 -1.78
N PRO A 313 6.49 -0.92 -1.61
CA PRO A 313 7.89 -0.84 -1.21
C PRO A 313 8.04 -0.91 0.31
N GLY A 314 7.92 -2.11 0.88
CA GLY A 314 8.03 -2.31 2.33
C GLY A 314 9.41 -1.92 2.90
N GLY A 315 10.44 -1.99 2.05
CA GLY A 315 11.83 -1.65 2.31
C GLY A 315 12.66 -1.92 1.05
N SER A 316 13.83 -1.30 0.91
CA SER A 316 14.69 -1.46 -0.28
C SER A 316 15.00 -2.93 -0.60
N THR A 317 15.19 -3.77 0.41
CA THR A 317 15.44 -5.21 0.25
C THR A 317 14.26 -5.98 -0.35
N ILE A 318 13.01 -5.53 -0.13
CA ILE A 318 11.83 -6.11 -0.78
C ILE A 318 11.85 -5.79 -2.26
N ILE A 319 12.09 -4.52 -2.61
CA ILE A 319 12.12 -4.06 -4.01
C ILE A 319 13.21 -4.80 -4.78
N THR A 320 14.46 -4.78 -4.29
CA THR A 320 15.57 -5.47 -4.94
C THR A 320 15.42 -7.00 -4.93
N GLY A 321 14.73 -7.54 -3.91
CA GLY A 321 14.45 -8.97 -3.81
C GLY A 321 13.51 -9.44 -4.91
N VAL A 322 12.40 -8.74 -5.10
CA VAL A 322 11.44 -9.01 -6.19
C VAL A 322 12.09 -8.75 -7.55
N GLU A 323 12.83 -7.65 -7.70
CA GLU A 323 13.58 -7.33 -8.92
C GLU A 323 14.46 -8.50 -9.36
N LYS A 324 15.28 -9.01 -8.43
CA LYS A 324 16.18 -10.14 -8.70
C LYS A 324 15.43 -11.43 -8.98
N THR A 325 14.45 -11.78 -8.16
CA THR A 325 13.74 -13.06 -8.24
C THR A 325 12.86 -13.14 -9.50
N MET A 326 12.29 -12.01 -9.95
CA MET A 326 11.46 -11.93 -11.15
C MET A 326 12.23 -11.51 -12.41
N HIS A 327 13.55 -11.33 -12.31
CA HIS A 327 14.43 -10.86 -13.40
C HIS A 327 13.96 -9.53 -14.02
N LEU A 328 13.47 -8.62 -13.18
CA LEU A 328 13.05 -7.29 -13.59
C LEU A 328 14.25 -6.36 -13.64
N LYS A 329 14.08 -5.26 -14.35
CA LYS A 329 14.93 -4.07 -14.27
C LYS A 329 14.27 -3.01 -13.40
N PRO A 330 15.02 -2.08 -12.78
CA PRO A 330 14.47 -1.01 -11.94
C PRO A 330 13.34 -0.21 -12.60
N GLU A 331 13.36 -0.03 -13.92
CA GLU A 331 12.35 0.74 -14.66
C GLU A 331 10.94 0.12 -14.60
N HIS A 332 10.84 -1.20 -14.44
CA HIS A 332 9.55 -1.87 -14.22
C HIS A 332 8.95 -1.50 -12.86
N LEU A 333 9.81 -1.18 -11.88
CA LEU A 333 9.47 -0.82 -10.50
C LEU A 333 9.63 0.69 -10.24
N ARG A 334 9.74 1.52 -11.30
CA ARG A 334 10.08 2.95 -11.21
C ARG A 334 9.22 3.72 -10.21
N ALA A 335 7.91 3.47 -10.22
CA ALA A 335 6.97 4.14 -9.31
C ALA A 335 7.14 3.68 -7.86
N SER A 336 7.45 2.40 -7.64
CA SER A 336 7.75 1.86 -6.31
C SER A 336 9.02 2.47 -5.73
N TYR A 337 10.08 2.59 -6.53
CA TYR A 337 11.32 3.28 -6.13
C TYR A 337 11.07 4.75 -5.82
N GLU A 338 10.41 5.48 -6.72
CA GLU A 338 10.13 6.92 -6.56
C GLU A 338 9.37 7.21 -5.26
N ILE A 339 8.28 6.48 -5.02
CA ILE A 339 7.46 6.65 -3.82
C ILE A 339 8.24 6.28 -2.56
N TYR A 340 9.03 5.20 -2.61
CA TYR A 340 9.85 4.79 -1.48
C TYR A 340 10.91 5.82 -1.12
N ILE A 341 11.65 6.32 -2.12
CA ILE A 341 12.73 7.31 -1.91
C ILE A 341 12.14 8.61 -1.36
N SER A 342 11.05 9.10 -1.95
CA SER A 342 10.53 10.44 -1.68
C SER A 342 9.61 10.50 -0.45
N HIS A 343 8.94 9.40 -0.12
CA HIS A 343 7.91 9.39 0.93
C HIS A 343 8.07 8.28 1.97
N GLY A 344 8.96 7.30 1.75
CA GLY A 344 9.09 6.12 2.61
C GLY A 344 7.93 5.13 2.50
N ASN A 345 7.78 4.27 3.51
CA ASN A 345 6.75 3.24 3.55
C ASN A 345 5.51 3.73 4.32
N SER A 346 4.46 4.14 3.62
CA SER A 346 3.18 4.55 4.23
C SER A 346 2.20 3.39 4.42
N SER A 347 2.72 2.18 4.68
CA SER A 347 1.97 0.94 4.86
C SER A 347 0.88 0.76 3.78
N SER A 348 -0.37 0.48 4.16
CA SER A 348 -1.48 0.15 3.25
C SER A 348 -1.77 1.24 2.21
N ALA A 349 -1.53 2.52 2.53
CA ALA A 349 -1.78 3.64 1.64
C ALA A 349 -0.78 3.74 0.47
N THR A 350 0.39 3.10 0.60
CA THR A 350 1.47 3.22 -0.38
C THR A 350 1.08 2.67 -1.75
N ILE A 351 0.30 1.58 -1.82
CA ILE A 351 0.07 0.88 -3.08
C ILE A 351 -0.73 1.71 -4.09
N PHE A 352 -1.77 2.42 -3.66
CA PHE A 352 -2.51 3.30 -4.57
C PHE A 352 -1.71 4.55 -4.94
N SER A 353 -0.78 5.00 -4.07
CA SER A 353 0.19 6.04 -4.41
C SER A 353 1.15 5.59 -5.52
N VAL A 354 1.69 4.38 -5.39
CA VAL A 354 2.52 3.74 -6.44
C VAL A 354 1.73 3.59 -7.73
N MET A 355 0.49 3.09 -7.68
CA MET A 355 -0.37 2.97 -8.87
C MET A 355 -0.58 4.33 -9.54
N LYS A 356 -0.90 5.39 -8.78
CA LYS A 356 -1.06 6.75 -9.31
C LYS A 356 0.21 7.26 -9.99
N GLN A 357 1.36 7.04 -9.37
CA GLN A 357 2.65 7.46 -9.95
C GLN A 357 2.98 6.66 -11.21
N LEU A 358 2.66 5.38 -11.25
CA LEU A 358 2.89 4.48 -12.38
C LEU A 358 2.01 4.80 -13.61
N LEU A 359 0.95 5.58 -13.44
CA LEU A 359 0.13 6.11 -14.53
C LEU A 359 0.80 7.26 -15.30
N LYS A 360 1.94 7.78 -14.82
CA LYS A 360 2.71 8.83 -15.49
C LYS A 360 3.84 8.23 -16.34
N GLY A 361 4.08 8.81 -17.51
CA GLY A 361 5.20 8.47 -18.41
C GLY A 361 4.92 7.30 -19.35
N ASP A 362 5.96 6.79 -20.02
CA ASP A 362 5.84 5.65 -20.92
C ASP A 362 5.54 4.37 -20.13
N THR A 363 4.59 3.57 -20.63
CA THR A 363 4.04 2.45 -19.87
C THR A 363 3.79 1.22 -20.71
N THR A 364 3.80 0.04 -20.07
CA THR A 364 3.26 -1.18 -20.67
C THR A 364 1.74 -1.22 -20.51
N GLU A 365 1.05 -2.02 -21.34
CA GLU A 365 -0.41 -2.16 -21.32
C GLU A 365 -0.95 -2.77 -20.00
N HIS A 366 -0.15 -3.62 -19.35
CA HIS A 366 -0.58 -4.40 -18.18
C HIS A 366 0.27 -4.08 -16.95
N ILE A 367 -0.35 -4.08 -15.78
CA ILE A 367 0.29 -3.79 -14.50
C ILE A 367 0.10 -4.97 -13.55
N VAL A 368 1.16 -5.36 -12.86
CA VAL A 368 1.07 -6.23 -11.68
C VAL A 368 1.09 -5.37 -10.43
N GLY A 369 0.01 -5.39 -9.65
CA GLY A 369 -0.02 -4.89 -8.28
C GLY A 369 0.40 -5.99 -7.32
N CYS A 370 1.38 -5.74 -6.45
CA CYS A 370 1.84 -6.74 -5.47
C CYS A 370 2.13 -6.10 -4.12
N ALA A 371 1.62 -6.69 -3.03
CA ALA A 371 1.84 -6.21 -1.67
C ALA A 371 1.97 -7.33 -0.66
N PHE A 372 2.69 -7.06 0.43
CA PHE A 372 2.92 -7.97 1.54
C PHE A 372 2.50 -7.32 2.85
N GLY A 373 1.96 -8.09 3.80
CA GLY A 373 1.53 -7.60 5.11
C GLY A 373 1.58 -8.69 6.17
N PRO A 374 1.26 -8.37 7.44
CA PRO A 374 1.16 -9.35 8.53
C PRO A 374 0.39 -10.62 8.12
N GLY A 375 0.93 -11.78 8.52
CA GLY A 375 0.47 -13.09 8.08
C GLY A 375 1.61 -14.12 8.00
N ILE A 376 2.60 -13.99 7.11
CA ILE A 376 2.79 -12.99 6.04
C ILE A 376 1.78 -13.25 4.92
N ALA A 377 0.93 -12.26 4.66
CA ALA A 377 0.01 -12.27 3.54
C ALA A 377 0.67 -11.70 2.28
N VAL A 378 0.35 -12.29 1.13
CA VAL A 378 0.71 -11.81 -0.21
C VAL A 378 -0.57 -11.52 -0.99
N GLU A 379 -0.69 -10.31 -1.52
CA GLU A 379 -1.78 -9.89 -2.41
C GLU A 379 -1.19 -9.60 -3.79
N MET A 380 -1.81 -10.13 -4.85
CA MET A 380 -1.42 -9.83 -6.22
C MET A 380 -2.65 -9.57 -7.09
N MET A 381 -2.54 -8.58 -7.98
CA MET A 381 -3.60 -8.22 -8.92
C MET A 381 -3.01 -7.93 -10.30
N ILE A 382 -3.72 -8.34 -11.34
CA ILE A 382 -3.39 -7.98 -12.72
C ILE A 382 -4.37 -6.94 -13.22
N PHE A 383 -3.83 -5.82 -13.70
CA PHE A 383 -4.60 -4.75 -14.30
C PHE A 383 -4.26 -4.60 -15.78
N LYS A 384 -5.23 -4.10 -16.53
CA LYS A 384 -5.06 -3.59 -17.88
C LYS A 384 -5.32 -2.08 -17.89
N ARG A 385 -4.48 -1.30 -18.58
CA ARG A 385 -4.68 0.14 -18.69
C ARG A 385 -5.85 0.48 -19.62
N GLY A 386 -6.60 1.53 -19.28
CA GLY A 386 -7.60 2.13 -20.15
C GLY A 386 -6.99 2.74 -21.42
N ILE A 387 -7.79 2.82 -22.49
CA ILE A 387 -7.36 3.14 -23.87
C ILE A 387 -6.76 4.56 -23.99
N SER A 388 -7.10 5.48 -23.09
CA SER A 388 -6.65 6.89 -23.12
C SER A 388 -5.25 7.15 -22.54
N GLY A 389 -4.60 6.17 -21.92
CA GLY A 389 -3.24 6.33 -21.35
C GLY A 389 -2.09 6.34 -22.37
N SER A 390 -2.39 6.26 -23.68
CA SER A 390 -1.37 6.04 -24.72
C SER A 390 -0.96 7.30 -25.50
N SER A 391 -1.41 8.51 -25.13
CA SER A 391 -1.07 9.72 -25.89
C SER A 391 -0.55 10.90 -25.06
N SER A 392 0.75 11.14 -25.26
CA SER A 392 1.49 12.41 -25.33
C SER A 392 1.66 13.29 -24.07
N GLU A 393 2.86 13.19 -23.48
CA GLU A 393 3.75 14.34 -23.26
C GLU A 393 5.20 13.84 -23.22
N SER A 394 5.86 13.85 -24.38
CA SER A 394 7.29 13.56 -24.50
C SER A 394 8.11 14.80 -24.17
N ALA A 395 8.70 14.82 -22.98
CA ALA A 395 9.84 15.69 -22.68
C ALA A 395 10.94 14.82 -22.05
N SER A 396 11.95 14.48 -22.85
CA SER A 396 13.16 13.80 -22.40
C SER A 396 14.03 14.76 -21.58
N PRO A 397 14.63 14.27 -20.48
CA PRO A 397 16.01 14.64 -20.20
C PRO A 397 16.85 13.38 -19.97
N THR A 398 17.73 13.11 -20.93
CA THR A 398 18.91 12.27 -20.74
C THR A 398 19.86 12.94 -19.74
N ALA A 399 20.03 12.35 -18.56
CA ALA A 399 21.20 12.56 -17.72
C ALA A 399 21.48 11.29 -16.90
N SER A 400 22.48 10.52 -17.34
CA SER A 400 23.07 9.42 -16.59
C SER A 400 23.80 9.97 -15.36
N LEU A 401 23.55 9.39 -14.19
CA LEU A 401 24.31 9.65 -12.96
C LEU A 401 25.76 9.12 -13.09
N PRO A 402 26.76 9.84 -12.55
CA PRO A 402 28.17 9.44 -12.67
C PRO A 402 28.53 8.30 -11.72
N GLU A 403 29.36 7.37 -12.22
CA GLU A 403 30.00 6.31 -11.44
C GLU A 403 30.91 6.90 -10.34
N THR A 404 30.64 6.54 -9.09
CA THR A 404 31.54 6.79 -7.96
C THR A 404 32.71 5.82 -8.00
N GLN A 405 33.89 6.33 -8.39
CA GLN A 405 35.17 5.64 -8.15
C GLN A 405 35.61 5.85 -6.69
N SER A 406 35.95 4.76 -6.01
CA SER A 406 36.56 4.77 -4.68
C SER A 406 37.99 5.33 -4.73
N PRO A 407 38.39 6.22 -3.81
CA PRO A 407 39.80 6.61 -3.64
C PRO A 407 40.57 5.60 -2.76
N PRO A 408 41.93 5.60 -2.81
CA PRO A 408 42.80 4.52 -2.31
C PRO A 408 42.82 4.32 -0.79
#